data_AF-A0A4Q5QNT2-F1
#
_entry.id   AF-A0A4Q5QNT2-F1
#
_cell.length_a   1.000
_cell.length_b   1.000
_cell.length_c   1.000
_cell.angle_alpha   90.00
_cell.angle_beta   90.00
_cell.angle_gamma   90.00
#
_symmetry.space_group_name_H-M   'P 1'
#
loop_
_entity.id
_entity.type
_entity.pdbx_description
1 polymer ?
#
loop_
_entity_poly.entity_id
_entity_poly.type
_entity_poly.pdbx_seq_one_letter_code
_entity_poly.pdbx_strand_id
1 'polypeptide(L)'
;FSANAEKIELCIFSPDGKRELRRYELPEWTDEVWHGYLPDVGPGVLYGYRAHGPYEPEQGHRFNPNKLLLDPYARKLHGQIKWTDALHGYKVRSRKEDLSFDTRDSAPAMPKGVVVDDHFDWSQDRRPNTPWSETVVYEAHVKGLTKLFELVPPQERGTYKALGHPKVIDHLKRLGVTALELMPIHAFTQDRFLQEKGLRNYWGYNTLSFFAPEQSYFATDSQDELRRAVRRLHSAGIEVILDVVYNHTCEGSEKGPTLSWRGLDNATYYRSVDGDARYAINDTGTGNTLNTDKARVIQMIADSLRYWATSYGIDGFRFDLGLTLGRTADGFDPGHAFFDVLRQDPVLGRLKLSTEPWDIGPGGYQLGNFPPGFAEWNDKYRDTVRKFWRGDPSQRGDLAARLSGSGDLFDRRARRPWASVNLLAAHDGFTLYDTVAYEERHNDANKEDNKDGHS
;
A
#
# COMPACT_ATOMS: atom_id res chain seq x y z
N PHE A 1 3.19 -18.86 3.65
CA PHE A 1 4.65 -18.95 3.82
C PHE A 1 5.01 -18.62 5.26
N SER A 2 5.87 -19.43 5.87
CA SER A 2 6.55 -19.17 7.15
C SER A 2 7.71 -20.15 7.27
N ALA A 3 8.94 -19.62 7.33
CA ALA A 3 10.17 -20.40 7.47
C ALA A 3 10.42 -20.78 8.93
N ASN A 4 9.97 -19.95 9.88
CA ASN A 4 10.29 -20.08 11.30
C ASN A 4 9.13 -20.60 12.18
N ALA A 5 7.93 -20.82 11.62
CA ALA A 5 6.85 -21.44 12.37
C ALA A 5 7.13 -22.92 12.61
N GLU A 6 6.77 -23.41 13.79
CA GLU A 6 6.80 -24.83 14.16
C GLU A 6 5.47 -25.53 13.84
N LYS A 7 4.38 -24.76 13.77
CA LYS A 7 3.03 -25.23 13.41
C LYS A 7 2.17 -24.06 12.95
N ILE A 8 1.33 -24.29 11.93
CA ILE A 8 0.28 -23.35 11.53
C ILE A 8 -1.09 -24.02 11.60
N GLU A 9 -2.05 -23.35 12.24
CA GLU A 9 -3.43 -23.78 12.34
C GLU A 9 -4.36 -22.87 11.51
N LEU A 10 -5.08 -23.45 10.55
CA LEU A 10 -6.21 -22.82 9.86
C LEU A 10 -7.41 -22.77 10.80
N CYS A 11 -7.93 -21.57 11.04
CA CYS A 11 -9.11 -21.32 11.87
C CYS A 11 -10.31 -20.97 10.99
N ILE A 12 -11.40 -21.74 11.09
CA ILE A 12 -12.66 -21.51 10.36
C ILE A 12 -13.68 -20.84 11.29
N PHE A 13 -14.41 -19.86 10.78
CA PHE A 13 -15.35 -19.05 11.56
C PHE A 13 -16.80 -19.18 11.09
N SER A 14 -17.74 -18.83 11.99
CA SER A 14 -19.15 -18.66 11.65
C SER A 14 -19.35 -17.58 10.58
N PRO A 15 -20.47 -17.61 9.81
CA PRO A 15 -20.71 -16.62 8.75
C PRO A 15 -20.73 -15.15 9.22
N ASP A 16 -20.98 -14.89 10.50
CA ASP A 16 -20.91 -13.55 11.10
C ASP A 16 -19.51 -13.17 11.63
N GLY A 17 -18.53 -14.06 11.48
CA GLY A 17 -17.14 -13.89 11.89
C GLY A 17 -16.90 -13.90 13.41
N LYS A 18 -17.93 -14.16 14.23
CA LYS A 18 -17.85 -13.99 15.69
C LYS A 18 -17.35 -15.23 16.43
N ARG A 19 -17.64 -16.43 15.95
CA ARG A 19 -17.29 -17.69 16.62
C ARG A 19 -16.34 -18.50 15.76
N GLU A 20 -15.21 -18.87 16.33
CA GLU A 20 -14.32 -19.87 15.75
C GLU A 20 -15.02 -21.24 15.85
N LEU A 21 -15.29 -21.85 14.70
CA LEU A 21 -15.98 -23.14 14.60
C LEU A 21 -15.02 -24.30 14.72
N ARG A 22 -13.82 -24.15 14.14
CA ARG A 22 -12.83 -25.23 14.09
C ARG A 22 -11.43 -24.72 13.83
N ARG A 23 -10.45 -25.48 14.30
CA ARG A 23 -9.04 -25.34 13.93
C ARG A 23 -8.57 -26.63 13.26
N TYR A 24 -7.74 -26.46 12.23
CA TYR A 24 -7.09 -27.54 11.52
C TYR A 24 -5.60 -27.22 11.44
N GLU A 25 -4.76 -28.12 11.90
CA GLU A 25 -3.32 -28.03 11.65
C GLU A 25 -3.07 -28.21 10.15
N LEU A 26 -2.22 -27.35 9.56
CA LEU A 26 -1.78 -27.54 8.18
C LEU A 26 -0.79 -28.71 8.14
N PRO A 27 -1.09 -29.81 7.44
CA PRO A 27 -0.36 -31.06 7.56
C PRO A 27 0.98 -31.06 6.83
N GLU A 28 1.13 -30.23 5.80
CA GLU A 28 2.29 -30.26 4.91
C GLU A 28 3.11 -28.99 5.02
N TRP A 29 4.44 -29.14 4.91
CA TRP A 29 5.40 -28.05 4.87
C TRP A 29 6.44 -28.35 3.81
N THR A 30 6.38 -27.63 2.69
CA THR A 30 7.26 -27.83 1.52
C THR A 30 7.83 -26.48 1.10
N ASP A 31 9.15 -26.38 0.94
CA ASP A 31 9.85 -25.14 0.57
C ASP A 31 9.45 -23.94 1.44
N GLU A 32 9.35 -24.15 2.77
CA GLU A 32 8.95 -23.15 3.76
C GLU A 32 7.48 -22.67 3.64
N VAL A 33 6.67 -23.37 2.84
CA VAL A 33 5.24 -23.09 2.66
C VAL A 33 4.43 -24.17 3.36
N TRP A 34 3.67 -23.74 4.37
CA TRP A 34 2.65 -24.56 5.01
C TRP A 34 1.40 -24.64 4.13
N HIS A 35 0.92 -25.86 3.86
CA HIS A 35 -0.25 -26.07 3.00
C HIS A 35 -1.09 -27.28 3.42
N GLY A 36 -2.30 -27.35 2.87
CA GLY A 36 -3.29 -28.39 3.13
C GLY A 36 -4.55 -28.12 2.32
N TYR A 37 -5.38 -29.14 2.15
CA TYR A 37 -6.65 -29.05 1.42
C TYR A 37 -7.82 -29.44 2.33
N LEU A 38 -8.78 -28.53 2.50
CA LEU A 38 -10.01 -28.78 3.25
C LEU A 38 -11.15 -29.01 2.24
N PRO A 39 -11.65 -30.26 2.09
CA PRO A 39 -12.73 -30.55 1.15
C PRO A 39 -14.03 -29.82 1.50
N ASP A 40 -14.88 -29.61 0.50
CA ASP A 40 -16.22 -29.03 0.63
C ASP A 40 -16.27 -27.58 1.14
N VAL A 41 -15.15 -26.85 1.04
CA VAL A 41 -15.08 -25.41 1.30
C VAL A 41 -15.33 -24.64 0.02
N GLY A 42 -16.36 -23.79 0.02
CA GLY A 42 -16.69 -22.89 -1.07
C GLY A 42 -16.44 -21.40 -0.75
N PRO A 43 -16.65 -20.51 -1.74
CA PRO A 43 -16.60 -19.07 -1.54
C PRO A 43 -17.51 -18.60 -0.39
N GLY A 44 -17.06 -17.60 0.37
CA GLY A 44 -17.76 -17.03 1.52
C GLY A 44 -17.34 -17.60 2.87
N VAL A 45 -16.59 -18.71 2.91
CA VAL A 45 -16.03 -19.23 4.16
C VAL A 45 -15.05 -18.23 4.77
N LEU A 46 -15.25 -17.94 6.05
CA LEU A 46 -14.42 -17.02 6.83
C LEU A 46 -13.30 -17.78 7.52
N TYR A 47 -12.07 -17.28 7.39
CA TYR A 47 -10.89 -17.94 7.93
C TYR A 47 -9.85 -16.96 8.51
N GLY A 48 -8.88 -17.52 9.23
CA GLY A 48 -7.64 -16.87 9.65
C GLY A 48 -6.63 -17.93 10.07
N TYR A 49 -5.44 -17.52 10.50
CA TYR A 49 -4.38 -18.42 10.92
C TYR A 49 -3.96 -18.19 12.37
N ARG A 50 -3.43 -19.24 13.01
CA ARG A 50 -2.64 -19.14 14.24
C ARG A 50 -1.30 -19.81 13.98
N ALA A 51 -0.21 -19.11 14.25
CA ALA A 51 1.13 -19.63 14.09
C ALA A 51 1.78 -19.87 15.46
N HIS A 52 2.39 -21.03 15.58
CA HIS A 52 3.18 -21.46 16.73
C HIS A 52 4.65 -21.44 16.33
N GLY A 53 5.51 -21.14 17.29
CA GLY A 53 6.95 -21.04 17.10
C GLY A 53 7.59 -20.31 18.28
N PRO A 54 8.90 -20.02 18.19
CA PRO A 54 9.64 -19.36 19.26
C PRO A 54 9.09 -17.95 19.55
N TYR A 55 8.90 -17.65 20.83
CA TYR A 55 8.71 -16.28 21.30
C TYR A 55 10.01 -15.80 21.94
N GLU A 56 10.92 -15.36 21.08
CA GLU A 56 12.25 -14.86 21.45
C GLU A 56 12.41 -13.46 20.84
N PRO A 57 11.74 -12.42 21.39
CA PRO A 57 11.74 -11.08 20.80
C PRO A 57 13.14 -10.50 20.62
N GLU A 58 14.10 -10.84 21.49
CA GLU A 58 15.50 -10.42 21.39
C GLU A 58 16.20 -10.97 20.13
N GLN A 59 15.72 -12.09 19.59
CA GLN A 59 16.18 -12.68 18.34
C GLN A 59 15.22 -12.39 17.16
N GLY A 60 14.26 -11.48 17.35
CA GLY A 60 13.29 -11.12 16.31
C GLY A 60 12.16 -12.15 16.10
N HIS A 61 12.09 -13.24 16.86
CA HIS A 61 10.99 -14.20 16.79
C HIS A 61 9.82 -13.79 17.68
N ARG A 62 8.63 -13.61 17.08
CA ARG A 62 7.46 -13.02 17.74
C ARG A 62 6.18 -13.87 17.59
N PHE A 63 6.34 -15.19 17.51
CA PHE A 63 5.20 -16.11 17.39
C PHE A 63 4.32 -16.10 18.63
N ASN A 64 3.01 -15.91 18.44
CA ASN A 64 2.05 -15.98 19.53
C ASN A 64 0.73 -16.58 19.02
N PRO A 65 0.45 -17.87 19.30
CA PRO A 65 -0.74 -18.55 18.77
C PRO A 65 -2.05 -18.05 19.38
N ASN A 66 -2.01 -17.24 20.45
CA ASN A 66 -3.20 -16.57 20.98
C ASN A 66 -3.67 -15.44 20.04
N LYS A 67 -2.81 -14.99 19.13
CA LYS A 67 -3.14 -13.95 18.15
C LYS A 67 -3.69 -14.59 16.88
N LEU A 68 -4.86 -14.15 16.44
CA LEU A 68 -5.42 -14.55 15.16
C LEU A 68 -4.76 -13.69 14.09
N LEU A 69 -4.24 -14.35 13.08
CA LEU A 69 -3.46 -13.73 12.02
C LEU A 69 -4.28 -13.71 10.74
N LEU A 70 -4.28 -12.57 10.07
CA LEU A 70 -4.81 -12.44 8.73
C LEU A 70 -3.86 -13.10 7.73
N ASP A 71 -4.41 -13.81 6.76
CA ASP A 71 -3.66 -14.32 5.64
C ASP A 71 -3.11 -13.14 4.78
N PRO A 72 -1.78 -13.03 4.59
CA PRO A 72 -1.18 -12.01 3.74
C PRO A 72 -1.68 -12.02 2.30
N TYR A 73 -2.23 -13.15 1.84
CA TYR A 73 -2.82 -13.36 0.51
C TYR A 73 -4.35 -13.27 0.49
N ALA A 74 -4.99 -12.85 1.59
CA ALA A 74 -6.44 -12.68 1.63
C ALA A 74 -6.92 -11.63 0.62
N ARG A 75 -7.74 -12.06 -0.35
CA ARG A 75 -8.28 -11.22 -1.44
C ARG A 75 -9.56 -10.47 -1.06
N LYS A 76 -10.20 -10.87 0.03
CA LYS A 76 -11.35 -10.19 0.62
C LYS A 76 -11.31 -10.37 2.12
N LEU A 77 -11.70 -9.32 2.83
CA LEU A 77 -11.83 -9.33 4.28
C LEU A 77 -13.31 -9.30 4.69
N HIS A 78 -13.61 -9.80 5.88
CA HIS A 78 -14.91 -9.67 6.54
C HIS A 78 -14.74 -9.06 7.93
N GLY A 79 -15.46 -7.97 8.18
CA GLY A 79 -15.36 -7.20 9.43
C GLY A 79 -14.20 -6.20 9.42
N GLN A 80 -14.03 -5.52 10.55
CA GLN A 80 -13.01 -4.49 10.78
C GLN A 80 -12.22 -4.80 12.05
N ILE A 81 -11.03 -4.23 12.17
CA ILE A 81 -10.27 -4.25 13.42
C ILE A 81 -11.06 -3.51 14.50
N LYS A 82 -11.18 -4.14 15.67
CA LYS A 82 -11.69 -3.50 16.90
C LYS A 82 -10.52 -3.33 17.86
N TRP A 83 -10.04 -2.10 18.01
CA TRP A 83 -8.84 -1.86 18.81
C TRP A 83 -9.03 -2.29 20.27
N THR A 84 -8.11 -3.13 20.72
CA THR A 84 -7.99 -3.63 22.09
C THR A 84 -6.56 -4.06 22.34
N ASP A 85 -6.11 -4.01 23.59
CA ASP A 85 -4.77 -4.46 23.96
C ASP A 85 -4.53 -5.95 23.68
N ALA A 86 -5.59 -6.75 23.47
CA ALA A 86 -5.45 -8.15 23.08
C ALA A 86 -4.84 -8.35 21.68
N LEU A 87 -4.86 -7.32 20.81
CA LEU A 87 -4.22 -7.34 19.49
C LEU A 87 -2.69 -7.30 19.55
N HIS A 88 -2.10 -6.99 20.71
CA HIS A 88 -0.66 -7.00 20.88
C HIS A 88 -0.20 -8.39 21.33
N GLY A 89 0.86 -8.91 20.70
CA GLY A 89 1.53 -10.15 21.10
C GLY A 89 2.12 -10.10 22.52
N TYR A 90 2.25 -8.89 23.07
CA TYR A 90 2.81 -8.58 24.38
C TYR A 90 1.81 -7.80 25.24
N LYS A 91 2.06 -7.74 26.55
CA LYS A 91 1.19 -7.01 27.48
C LYS A 91 1.53 -5.52 27.43
N VAL A 92 0.67 -4.70 26.82
CA VAL A 92 0.87 -3.25 26.61
C VAL A 92 1.34 -2.48 27.86
N ARG A 93 0.84 -2.85 29.06
CA ARG A 93 1.16 -2.18 30.34
C ARG A 93 2.24 -2.90 31.17
N SER A 94 2.94 -3.87 30.58
CA SER A 94 4.00 -4.62 31.27
C SER A 94 5.27 -3.78 31.40
N ARG A 95 5.95 -3.91 32.54
CA ARG A 95 7.30 -3.35 32.73
C ARG A 95 8.35 -3.98 31.82
N LYS A 96 8.07 -5.18 31.29
CA LYS A 96 8.91 -5.84 30.28
C LYS A 96 8.59 -5.40 28.84
N GLU A 97 7.64 -4.50 28.66
CA GLU A 97 7.24 -3.98 27.34
C GLU A 97 6.98 -5.12 26.33
N ASP A 98 7.52 -5.01 25.11
CA ASP A 98 7.39 -5.95 24.01
C ASP A 98 8.11 -7.30 24.23
N LEU A 99 8.87 -7.45 25.33
CA LEU A 99 9.45 -8.73 25.76
C LEU A 99 8.46 -9.59 26.57
N SER A 100 7.33 -9.03 26.98
CA SER A 100 6.29 -9.79 27.69
C SER A 100 5.43 -10.60 26.74
N PHE A 101 4.85 -11.70 27.21
CA PHE A 101 3.94 -12.52 26.40
C PHE A 101 2.48 -12.34 26.82
N ASP A 102 1.60 -12.01 25.88
CA ASP A 102 0.16 -11.85 26.12
C ASP A 102 -0.65 -13.05 25.62
N THR A 103 -1.40 -13.69 26.52
CA THR A 103 -2.16 -14.92 26.25
C THR A 103 -3.63 -14.69 25.89
N ARG A 104 -4.09 -13.44 25.79
CA ARG A 104 -5.49 -13.14 25.45
C ARG A 104 -5.75 -13.44 23.98
N ASP A 105 -6.89 -14.08 23.71
CA ASP A 105 -7.34 -14.31 22.35
C ASP A 105 -7.74 -12.98 21.67
N SER A 106 -7.24 -12.77 20.46
CA SER A 106 -7.52 -11.58 19.65
C SER A 106 -8.58 -11.81 18.56
N ALA A 107 -9.01 -13.06 18.33
CA ALA A 107 -9.95 -13.38 17.26
C ALA A 107 -11.23 -12.52 17.23
N PRO A 108 -11.86 -12.13 18.37
CA PRO A 108 -13.04 -11.26 18.37
C PRO A 108 -12.79 -9.84 17.85
N ALA A 109 -11.53 -9.40 17.84
CA ALA A 109 -11.08 -8.07 17.47
C ALA A 109 -10.50 -7.98 16.05
N MET A 110 -10.27 -9.12 15.40
CA MET A 110 -9.67 -9.21 14.08
C MET A 110 -10.73 -9.34 12.96
N PRO A 111 -10.53 -8.73 11.78
CA PRO A 111 -11.24 -9.15 10.58
C PRO A 111 -10.86 -10.59 10.21
N LYS A 112 -11.65 -11.21 9.33
CA LYS A 112 -11.39 -12.57 8.80
C LYS A 112 -11.07 -12.49 7.32
N GLY A 113 -10.19 -13.36 6.83
CA GLY A 113 -10.07 -13.62 5.40
C GLY A 113 -11.35 -14.30 4.89
N VAL A 114 -11.67 -14.08 3.62
CA VAL A 114 -12.82 -14.72 2.96
C VAL A 114 -12.31 -15.52 1.78
N VAL A 115 -12.71 -16.79 1.68
CA VAL A 115 -12.51 -17.58 0.46
C VAL A 115 -13.34 -16.94 -0.65
N VAL A 116 -12.74 -16.60 -1.79
CA VAL A 116 -13.42 -15.92 -2.89
C VAL A 116 -13.41 -16.75 -4.16
N ASP A 117 -14.45 -16.56 -4.98
CA ASP A 117 -14.35 -16.79 -6.41
C ASP A 117 -13.86 -15.49 -7.05
N ASP A 118 -12.79 -15.59 -7.84
CA ASP A 118 -12.11 -14.45 -8.44
C ASP A 118 -12.45 -14.30 -9.92
N HIS A 119 -13.37 -15.11 -10.46
CA HIS A 119 -13.75 -15.05 -11.86
C HIS A 119 -14.44 -13.73 -12.22
N PHE A 120 -13.89 -13.02 -13.21
CA PHE A 120 -14.53 -11.87 -13.84
C PHE A 120 -14.22 -11.87 -15.35
N ASP A 121 -15.26 -11.66 -16.16
CA ASP A 121 -15.11 -11.64 -17.62
C ASP A 121 -14.53 -10.31 -18.13
N TRP A 122 -13.25 -10.35 -18.47
CA TRP A 122 -12.49 -9.27 -19.09
C TRP A 122 -12.44 -9.36 -20.63
N SER A 123 -13.09 -10.34 -21.27
CA SER A 123 -12.92 -10.64 -22.71
C SER A 123 -13.23 -9.49 -23.66
N GLN A 124 -14.09 -8.55 -23.26
CA GLN A 124 -14.48 -7.38 -24.04
C GLN A 124 -13.73 -6.10 -23.66
N ASP A 125 -12.85 -6.18 -22.66
CA ASP A 125 -12.05 -5.04 -22.22
C ASP A 125 -10.85 -4.82 -23.14
N ARG A 126 -10.50 -3.55 -23.35
CA ARG A 126 -9.28 -3.16 -24.05
C ARG A 126 -8.57 -2.12 -23.22
N ARG A 127 -7.39 -2.47 -22.72
CA ARG A 127 -6.50 -1.54 -22.02
C ARG A 127 -6.20 -0.33 -22.92
N PRO A 128 -6.33 0.91 -22.42
CA PRO A 128 -6.06 2.10 -23.23
C PRO A 128 -4.61 2.16 -23.74
N ASN A 129 -3.64 1.75 -22.92
CA ASN A 129 -2.20 1.77 -23.25
C ASN A 129 -1.72 3.12 -23.80
N THR A 130 -2.15 4.21 -23.16
CA THR A 130 -1.74 5.57 -23.53
C THR A 130 -0.21 5.67 -23.44
N PRO A 131 0.51 6.11 -24.48
CA PRO A 131 1.96 6.26 -24.38
C PRO A 131 2.35 7.22 -23.26
N TRP A 132 3.49 6.96 -22.59
CA TRP A 132 4.02 7.84 -21.55
C TRP A 132 4.18 9.30 -22.00
N SER A 133 4.51 9.53 -23.28
CA SER A 133 4.64 10.88 -23.87
C SER A 133 3.33 11.64 -24.02
N GLU A 134 2.19 10.96 -23.92
CA GLU A 134 0.84 11.52 -24.04
C GLU A 134 0.05 11.40 -22.74
N THR A 135 0.70 10.95 -21.66
CA THR A 135 0.03 10.68 -20.39
C THR A 135 -0.19 11.96 -19.58
N VAL A 136 -1.44 12.17 -19.17
CA VAL A 136 -1.83 13.18 -18.16
C VAL A 136 -2.45 12.43 -16.97
N VAL A 137 -1.69 12.40 -15.88
CA VAL A 137 -2.09 11.74 -14.63
C VAL A 137 -2.98 12.68 -13.82
N TYR A 138 -4.09 12.13 -13.31
CA TYR A 138 -4.97 12.78 -12.34
C TYR A 138 -4.98 11.98 -11.04
N GLU A 139 -4.28 12.47 -10.03
CA GLU A 139 -4.31 11.89 -8.69
C GLU A 139 -5.67 12.14 -8.03
N ALA A 140 -6.29 11.10 -7.48
CA ALA A 140 -7.59 11.20 -6.84
C ALA A 140 -7.75 10.24 -5.65
N HIS A 141 -8.38 10.73 -4.60
CA HIS A 141 -8.93 9.88 -3.55
C HIS A 141 -10.29 9.30 -3.98
N VAL A 142 -10.47 7.98 -3.92
CA VAL A 142 -11.74 7.29 -4.28
C VAL A 142 -12.97 7.95 -3.63
N LYS A 143 -12.93 8.10 -2.30
CA LYS A 143 -13.94 8.84 -1.54
C LYS A 143 -14.05 10.31 -1.94
N GLY A 144 -12.95 11.07 -1.83
CA GLY A 144 -12.93 12.52 -2.01
C GLY A 144 -13.46 12.98 -3.37
N LEU A 145 -13.09 12.28 -4.44
CA LEU A 145 -13.42 12.63 -5.81
C LEU A 145 -14.94 12.81 -6.05
N THR A 146 -15.76 11.99 -5.39
CA THR A 146 -17.20 11.94 -5.67
C THR A 146 -18.09 12.14 -4.45
N LYS A 147 -17.54 12.26 -3.23
CA LYS A 147 -18.35 12.33 -2.01
C LYS A 147 -19.39 13.45 -2.02
N LEU A 148 -19.03 14.60 -2.59
CA LEU A 148 -19.89 15.78 -2.72
C LEU A 148 -20.38 16.02 -4.15
N PHE A 149 -20.17 15.07 -5.07
CA PHE A 149 -20.55 15.26 -6.46
C PHE A 149 -22.04 14.93 -6.66
N GLU A 150 -22.86 15.97 -6.73
CA GLU A 150 -24.33 15.84 -6.69
C GLU A 150 -24.93 15.06 -7.85
N LEU A 151 -24.25 15.04 -9.00
CA LEU A 151 -24.65 14.30 -10.20
C LEU A 151 -24.48 12.78 -10.08
N VAL A 152 -23.86 12.30 -9.00
CA VAL A 152 -23.77 10.88 -8.64
C VAL A 152 -24.84 10.59 -7.58
N PRO A 153 -25.57 9.46 -7.64
CA PRO A 153 -26.57 9.11 -6.62
C PRO A 153 -25.96 9.04 -5.21
N PRO A 154 -26.64 9.52 -4.16
CA PRO A 154 -26.08 9.63 -2.80
C PRO A 154 -25.44 8.34 -2.27
N GLN A 155 -26.00 7.18 -2.57
CA GLN A 155 -25.54 5.86 -2.14
C GLN A 155 -24.27 5.38 -2.85
N GLU A 156 -23.87 5.99 -3.96
CA GLU A 156 -22.67 5.65 -4.73
C GLU A 156 -21.52 6.65 -4.45
N ARG A 157 -21.83 7.82 -3.89
CA ARG A 157 -20.85 8.89 -3.68
C ARG A 157 -19.71 8.45 -2.76
N GLY A 158 -18.49 8.55 -3.28
CA GLY A 158 -17.26 8.21 -2.60
C GLY A 158 -16.95 6.71 -2.58
N THR A 159 -17.44 5.96 -3.57
CA THR A 159 -17.20 4.52 -3.70
C THR A 159 -16.59 4.18 -5.06
N TYR A 160 -16.11 2.95 -5.22
CA TYR A 160 -15.60 2.43 -6.50
C TYR A 160 -16.63 2.54 -7.62
N LYS A 161 -17.92 2.32 -7.32
CA LYS A 161 -19.02 2.42 -8.29
C LYS A 161 -19.08 3.80 -8.94
N ALA A 162 -18.85 4.85 -8.15
CA ALA A 162 -18.91 6.23 -8.65
C ALA A 162 -17.76 6.56 -9.59
N LEU A 163 -16.59 5.91 -9.47
CA LEU A 163 -15.47 6.11 -10.41
C LEU A 163 -15.90 5.78 -11.84
N GLY A 164 -16.70 4.72 -12.01
CA GLY A 164 -17.28 4.32 -13.29
C GLY A 164 -18.61 4.99 -13.63
N HIS A 165 -19.01 6.07 -12.95
CA HIS A 165 -20.25 6.78 -13.23
C HIS A 165 -20.07 7.70 -14.47
N PRO A 166 -21.03 7.74 -15.42
CA PRO A 166 -20.88 8.51 -16.66
C PRO A 166 -20.49 9.98 -16.43
N LYS A 167 -21.07 10.64 -15.42
CA LYS A 167 -20.76 12.04 -15.11
C LYS A 167 -19.36 12.28 -14.56
N VAL A 168 -18.77 11.28 -13.90
CA VAL A 168 -17.37 11.32 -13.43
C VAL A 168 -16.44 11.13 -14.62
N ILE A 169 -16.70 10.13 -15.46
CA ILE A 169 -15.96 9.88 -16.70
C ILE A 169 -16.00 11.11 -17.62
N ASP A 170 -17.18 11.68 -17.84
CA ASP A 170 -17.36 12.90 -18.66
C ASP A 170 -16.51 14.06 -18.11
N HIS A 171 -16.40 14.19 -16.79
CA HIS A 171 -15.58 15.23 -16.16
C HIS A 171 -14.09 15.00 -16.43
N LEU A 172 -13.59 13.78 -16.18
CA LEU A 172 -12.19 13.42 -16.44
C LEU A 172 -11.81 13.62 -17.91
N LYS A 173 -12.68 13.21 -18.84
CA LYS A 173 -12.47 13.43 -20.27
C LYS A 173 -12.43 14.91 -20.65
N ARG A 174 -13.29 15.74 -20.07
CA ARG A 174 -13.27 17.19 -20.33
C ARG A 174 -11.98 17.85 -19.85
N LEU A 175 -11.38 17.35 -18.79
CA LEU A 175 -10.08 17.82 -18.29
C LEU A 175 -8.90 17.34 -19.14
N GLY A 176 -9.10 16.35 -20.02
CA GLY A 176 -8.02 15.75 -20.81
C GLY A 176 -7.19 14.70 -20.04
N VAL A 177 -7.74 14.15 -18.95
CA VAL A 177 -7.10 13.09 -18.17
C VAL A 177 -7.00 11.82 -19.01
N THR A 178 -5.83 11.18 -19.00
CA THR A 178 -5.60 9.89 -19.67
C THR A 178 -5.36 8.76 -18.69
N ALA A 179 -4.92 9.06 -17.46
CA ALA A 179 -4.69 8.10 -16.40
C ALA A 179 -5.22 8.63 -15.06
N LEU A 180 -6.07 7.85 -14.39
CA LEU A 180 -6.55 8.12 -13.04
C LEU A 180 -5.64 7.37 -12.06
N GLU A 181 -4.86 8.12 -11.27
CA GLU A 181 -4.04 7.57 -10.19
C GLU A 181 -4.84 7.60 -8.89
N LEU A 182 -5.17 6.43 -8.37
CA LEU A 182 -5.93 6.30 -7.13
C LEU A 182 -4.99 6.25 -5.93
N MET A 183 -5.22 7.13 -4.95
CA MET A 183 -4.65 6.99 -3.60
C MET A 183 -4.92 5.59 -3.03
N PRO A 184 -4.17 5.12 -2.01
CA PRO A 184 -4.17 3.72 -1.58
C PRO A 184 -5.56 3.08 -1.44
N ILE A 185 -5.75 1.96 -2.15
CA ILE A 185 -6.97 1.16 -2.10
C ILE A 185 -6.75 -0.25 -1.58
N HIS A 186 -5.53 -0.61 -1.17
CA HIS A 186 -5.32 -1.79 -0.34
C HIS A 186 -6.15 -1.68 0.93
N ALA A 187 -6.70 -2.78 1.44
CA ALA A 187 -7.36 -2.74 2.74
C ALA A 187 -6.36 -2.25 3.80
N PHE A 188 -6.73 -1.21 4.54
CA PHE A 188 -5.84 -0.53 5.48
C PHE A 188 -6.48 -0.38 6.85
N THR A 189 -5.67 -0.05 7.85
CA THR A 189 -6.17 0.12 9.22
C THR A 189 -6.60 1.56 9.49
N GLN A 190 -7.65 1.71 10.28
CA GLN A 190 -7.99 2.98 10.89
C GLN A 190 -7.19 3.10 12.18
N ASP A 191 -6.05 3.82 12.15
CA ASP A 191 -5.04 3.82 13.22
C ASP A 191 -5.61 4.04 14.62
N ARG A 192 -5.12 3.27 15.60
CA ARG A 192 -5.56 3.38 17.00
C ARG A 192 -5.41 4.80 17.53
N PHE A 193 -4.25 5.42 17.31
CA PHE A 193 -3.97 6.77 17.82
C PHE A 193 -4.88 7.84 17.17
N LEU A 194 -5.25 7.68 15.89
CA LEU A 194 -6.22 8.55 15.24
C LEU A 194 -7.61 8.35 15.84
N GLN A 195 -8.05 7.11 16.04
CA GLN A 195 -9.36 6.82 16.63
C GLN A 195 -9.48 7.36 18.07
N GLU A 196 -8.43 7.24 18.88
CA GLU A 196 -8.38 7.80 20.24
C GLU A 196 -8.50 9.33 20.23
N LYS A 197 -8.06 9.98 19.14
CA LYS A 197 -8.24 11.42 18.88
C LYS A 197 -9.60 11.75 18.21
N GLY A 198 -10.45 10.77 17.90
CA GLY A 198 -11.69 10.96 17.13
C GLY A 198 -11.46 11.29 15.65
N LEU A 199 -10.27 10.97 15.14
CA LEU A 199 -9.85 11.13 13.75
C LEU A 199 -9.89 9.78 13.02
N ARG A 200 -9.58 9.80 11.73
CA ARG A 200 -9.60 8.63 10.85
C ARG A 200 -8.44 8.69 9.87
N ASN A 201 -7.91 7.53 9.51
CA ASN A 201 -7.00 7.46 8.37
C ASN A 201 -7.83 7.69 7.11
N TYR A 202 -7.62 8.85 6.49
CA TYR A 202 -8.32 9.25 5.27
C TYR A 202 -7.61 8.65 4.05
N TRP A 203 -6.31 8.93 3.93
CA TRP A 203 -5.51 8.60 2.75
C TRP A 203 -5.30 7.10 2.51
N GLY A 204 -5.14 6.31 3.58
CA GLY A 204 -5.00 4.86 3.47
C GLY A 204 -3.57 4.33 3.38
N TYR A 205 -2.54 5.16 3.57
CA TYR A 205 -1.12 4.74 3.65
C TYR A 205 -0.78 3.98 4.94
N ASN A 206 -1.54 2.92 5.23
CA ASN A 206 -1.23 2.02 6.34
C ASN A 206 -1.82 0.61 6.13
N THR A 207 -1.25 -0.12 5.17
CA THR A 207 -1.81 -1.36 4.60
C THR A 207 -1.95 -2.51 5.60
N LEU A 208 -3.10 -3.18 5.56
CA LEU A 208 -3.45 -4.42 6.29
C LEU A 208 -3.47 -5.65 5.38
N SER A 209 -3.82 -5.52 4.10
CA SER A 209 -3.74 -6.61 3.11
C SER A 209 -3.36 -6.06 1.74
N PHE A 210 -2.37 -6.69 1.11
CA PHE A 210 -1.91 -6.34 -0.24
C PHE A 210 -2.83 -6.82 -1.36
N PHE A 211 -3.80 -7.68 -1.07
CA PHE A 211 -4.66 -8.29 -2.09
C PHE A 211 -6.14 -7.92 -1.95
N ALA A 212 -6.56 -7.46 -0.77
CA ALA A 212 -7.94 -7.06 -0.56
C ALA A 212 -8.11 -5.57 -0.88
N PRO A 213 -9.13 -5.18 -1.67
CA PRO A 213 -9.52 -3.78 -1.79
C PRO A 213 -10.11 -3.25 -0.48
N GLU A 214 -9.96 -1.95 -0.22
CA GLU A 214 -10.50 -1.29 0.97
C GLU A 214 -12.03 -1.38 1.00
N GLN A 215 -12.54 -1.98 2.06
CA GLN A 215 -13.97 -2.31 2.20
C GLN A 215 -14.85 -1.07 2.25
N SER A 216 -14.38 0.01 2.89
CA SER A 216 -15.18 1.22 3.09
C SER A 216 -15.45 2.02 1.81
N TYR A 217 -14.80 1.65 0.71
CA TYR A 217 -15.00 2.25 -0.61
C TYR A 217 -15.94 1.44 -1.51
N PHE A 218 -16.59 0.38 -1.04
CA PHE A 218 -17.66 -0.29 -1.79
C PHE A 218 -19.03 0.34 -1.50
N ALA A 219 -19.87 0.47 -2.54
CA ALA A 219 -21.29 0.81 -2.38
C ALA A 219 -22.15 -0.42 -2.07
N THR A 220 -21.72 -1.60 -2.48
CA THR A 220 -22.44 -2.88 -2.27
C THR A 220 -21.48 -4.00 -1.89
N ASP A 221 -21.99 -5.18 -1.51
CA ASP A 221 -21.13 -6.33 -1.16
C ASP A 221 -20.41 -6.99 -2.37
N SER A 222 -20.64 -6.49 -3.58
CA SER A 222 -20.07 -7.01 -4.83
C SER A 222 -18.60 -6.59 -4.99
N GLN A 223 -17.70 -7.56 -4.96
CA GLN A 223 -16.25 -7.36 -5.18
C GLN A 223 -15.92 -6.84 -6.59
N ASP A 224 -16.80 -7.08 -7.55
CA ASP A 224 -16.64 -6.65 -8.94
C ASP A 224 -16.96 -5.16 -9.16
N GLU A 225 -17.33 -4.42 -8.11
CA GLU A 225 -17.59 -2.98 -8.23
C GLU A 225 -16.40 -2.23 -8.82
N LEU A 226 -15.20 -2.47 -8.30
CA LEU A 226 -13.96 -1.90 -8.80
C LEU A 226 -13.66 -2.37 -10.23
N ARG A 227 -13.77 -3.67 -10.51
CA ARG A 227 -13.53 -4.22 -11.87
C ARG A 227 -14.43 -3.58 -12.92
N ARG A 228 -15.72 -3.42 -12.61
CA ARG A 228 -16.67 -2.74 -13.48
C ARG A 228 -16.33 -1.26 -13.67
N ALA A 229 -15.85 -0.58 -12.62
CA ALA A 229 -15.42 0.80 -12.73
C ALA A 229 -14.20 0.94 -13.64
N VAL A 230 -13.18 0.11 -13.45
CA VAL A 230 -11.97 0.05 -14.30
C VAL A 230 -12.36 -0.23 -15.76
N ARG A 231 -13.18 -1.25 -16.03
CA ARG A 231 -13.66 -1.55 -17.41
C ARG A 231 -14.38 -0.36 -18.07
N ARG A 232 -15.13 0.43 -17.30
CA ARG A 232 -15.81 1.64 -17.81
C ARG A 232 -14.83 2.79 -18.07
N LEU A 233 -13.82 2.95 -17.23
CA LEU A 233 -12.72 3.90 -17.45
C LEU A 233 -11.92 3.52 -18.71
N HIS A 234 -11.59 2.24 -18.88
CA HIS A 234 -10.94 1.72 -20.09
C HIS A 234 -11.75 1.98 -21.36
N SER A 235 -13.06 1.69 -21.31
CA SER A 235 -13.98 1.98 -22.43
C SER A 235 -14.02 3.47 -22.80
N ALA A 236 -13.65 4.35 -21.87
CA ALA A 236 -13.57 5.79 -22.08
C ALA A 236 -12.17 6.27 -22.52
N GLY A 237 -11.18 5.36 -22.59
CA GLY A 237 -9.78 5.65 -22.90
C GLY A 237 -8.96 6.13 -21.70
N ILE A 238 -9.40 5.85 -20.47
CA ILE A 238 -8.74 6.28 -19.23
C ILE A 238 -8.11 5.06 -18.56
N GLU A 239 -6.81 5.13 -18.33
CA GLU A 239 -6.04 4.13 -17.58
C GLU A 239 -6.27 4.28 -16.07
N VAL A 240 -6.02 3.21 -15.32
CA VAL A 240 -6.06 3.22 -13.86
C VAL A 240 -4.70 2.84 -13.29
N ILE A 241 -4.11 3.76 -12.53
CA ILE A 241 -2.86 3.58 -11.79
C ILE A 241 -3.21 3.48 -10.30
N LEU A 242 -2.57 2.56 -9.58
CA LEU A 242 -2.73 2.46 -8.12
C LEU A 242 -1.51 3.02 -7.41
N ASP A 243 -1.75 3.89 -6.44
CA ASP A 243 -0.78 4.18 -5.41
C ASP A 243 -0.69 2.97 -4.47
N VAL A 244 0.52 2.44 -4.30
CA VAL A 244 0.79 1.20 -3.58
C VAL A 244 1.86 1.38 -2.51
N VAL A 245 1.49 0.95 -1.31
CA VAL A 245 2.37 0.94 -0.13
C VAL A 245 2.86 -0.49 0.11
N TYR A 246 4.10 -0.76 -0.29
CA TYR A 246 4.80 -2.02 -0.01
C TYR A 246 6.04 -1.83 0.87
N ASN A 247 6.38 -0.59 1.23
CA ASN A 247 7.57 -0.29 2.02
C ASN A 247 7.39 -0.59 3.52
N HIS A 248 6.16 -0.49 4.04
CA HIS A 248 5.80 -0.79 5.44
C HIS A 248 4.43 -1.45 5.57
N THR A 249 4.05 -1.83 6.80
CA THR A 249 2.73 -2.35 7.15
C THR A 249 2.13 -1.65 8.37
N CYS A 250 0.83 -1.84 8.58
CA CYS A 250 0.10 -1.39 9.77
C CYS A 250 0.49 -2.04 11.10
N GLU A 251 1.43 -2.99 11.11
CA GLU A 251 1.89 -3.59 12.36
C GLU A 251 2.91 -2.69 13.09
N GLY A 252 3.39 -1.61 12.48
CA GLY A 252 4.32 -0.66 13.09
C GLY A 252 5.59 -1.31 13.67
N SER A 253 6.21 -0.66 14.66
CA SER A 253 7.42 -1.16 15.32
C SER A 253 7.17 -2.37 16.24
N GLU A 254 8.17 -2.80 16.99
CA GLU A 254 8.06 -3.84 18.03
C GLU A 254 6.92 -3.63 19.03
N LYS A 255 6.49 -2.38 19.21
CA LYS A 255 5.36 -1.98 20.09
C LYS A 255 4.01 -1.92 19.37
N GLY A 256 3.96 -2.23 18.09
CA GLY A 256 2.69 -2.29 17.37
C GLY A 256 1.90 -3.58 17.63
N PRO A 257 0.75 -3.74 16.95
CA PRO A 257 -0.07 -4.95 17.07
C PRO A 257 0.52 -6.16 16.33
N THR A 258 -0.01 -7.34 16.59
CA THR A 258 0.28 -8.59 15.87
C THR A 258 -0.99 -9.02 15.13
N LEU A 259 -1.04 -8.70 13.83
CA LEU A 259 -2.22 -8.79 12.97
C LEU A 259 -2.06 -9.79 11.83
N SER A 260 -0.85 -9.91 11.26
CA SER A 260 -0.57 -10.78 10.10
C SER A 260 0.91 -11.17 10.09
N TRP A 261 1.74 -10.46 9.32
CA TRP A 261 3.13 -10.79 9.01
C TRP A 261 4.00 -11.04 10.25
N ARG A 262 3.89 -10.21 11.30
CA ARG A 262 4.64 -10.36 12.54
C ARG A 262 4.40 -11.71 13.20
N GLY A 263 3.15 -12.12 13.27
CA GLY A 263 2.79 -13.39 13.90
C GLY A 263 3.10 -14.59 13.02
N LEU A 264 3.18 -14.40 11.70
CA LEU A 264 3.45 -15.47 10.74
C LEU A 264 4.95 -15.73 10.58
N ASP A 265 5.78 -14.69 10.46
CA ASP A 265 7.24 -14.81 10.37
C ASP A 265 7.93 -13.44 10.49
N ASN A 266 7.99 -12.87 11.70
CA ASN A 266 8.55 -11.52 11.91
C ASN A 266 9.98 -11.36 11.34
N ALA A 267 10.85 -12.35 11.57
CA ALA A 267 12.25 -12.31 11.16
C ALA A 267 12.44 -12.36 9.62
N THR A 268 11.45 -12.89 8.89
CA THR A 268 11.49 -12.90 7.44
C THR A 268 10.83 -11.67 6.84
N TYR A 269 9.67 -11.24 7.33
CA TYR A 269 8.92 -10.16 6.69
C TYR A 269 9.49 -8.77 6.97
N TYR A 270 10.12 -8.53 8.11
CA TYR A 270 10.60 -7.20 8.49
C TYR A 270 12.13 -7.13 8.54
N ARG A 271 12.67 -5.97 8.17
CA ARG A 271 14.08 -5.66 8.38
C ARG A 271 14.31 -5.34 9.85
N SER A 272 15.32 -5.96 10.45
CA SER A 272 15.72 -5.72 11.83
C SER A 272 17.04 -4.97 11.90
N VAL A 273 17.27 -4.27 13.01
CA VAL A 273 18.56 -3.60 13.27
C VAL A 273 19.66 -4.66 13.39
N ASP A 274 20.80 -4.44 12.73
CA ASP A 274 21.94 -5.34 12.81
C ASP A 274 22.50 -5.40 14.24
N GLY A 275 22.77 -6.60 14.73
CA GLY A 275 23.16 -6.84 16.12
C GLY A 275 22.07 -6.69 17.18
N ASP A 276 20.86 -6.23 16.82
CA ASP A 276 19.71 -6.09 17.73
C ASP A 276 18.39 -6.42 17.03
N ALA A 277 18.19 -7.71 16.76
CA ALA A 277 17.05 -8.25 16.00
C ALA A 277 15.68 -7.97 16.66
N ARG A 278 15.66 -7.45 17.89
CA ARG A 278 14.45 -7.01 18.57
C ARG A 278 13.76 -5.86 17.86
N TYR A 279 14.53 -4.91 17.33
CA TYR A 279 14.02 -3.65 16.79
C TYR A 279 13.94 -3.70 15.26
N ALA A 280 12.86 -3.13 14.72
CA ALA A 280 12.68 -2.99 13.29
C ALA A 280 13.45 -1.77 12.77
N ILE A 281 13.99 -1.87 11.55
CA ILE A 281 14.47 -0.71 10.81
C ILE A 281 13.26 0.13 10.38
N ASN A 282 13.35 1.44 10.56
CA ASN A 282 12.27 2.39 10.29
C ASN A 282 12.68 3.46 9.26
N ASP A 283 13.08 3.01 8.06
CA ASP A 283 13.44 3.90 6.95
C ASP A 283 12.20 4.64 6.37
N THR A 284 11.00 4.19 6.75
CA THR A 284 9.69 4.68 6.28
C THR A 284 9.06 5.72 7.20
N GLY A 285 9.48 5.78 8.47
CA GLY A 285 8.87 6.63 9.49
C GLY A 285 7.60 6.09 10.14
N THR A 286 7.13 4.90 9.73
CA THR A 286 5.86 4.31 10.20
C THR A 286 6.06 3.17 11.22
N GLY A 287 7.31 2.89 11.58
CA GLY A 287 7.71 1.98 12.63
C GLY A 287 8.34 0.68 12.13
N ASN A 288 8.15 0.31 10.87
CA ASN A 288 8.79 -0.87 10.27
C ASN A 288 9.12 -0.66 8.79
N THR A 289 9.95 -1.58 8.29
CA THR A 289 10.31 -1.68 6.88
C THR A 289 10.17 -3.14 6.44
N LEU A 290 9.44 -3.40 5.36
CA LEU A 290 9.36 -4.74 4.77
C LEU A 290 10.71 -5.18 4.20
N ASN A 291 11.03 -6.46 4.35
CA ASN A 291 12.32 -7.03 3.99
C ASN A 291 12.35 -7.53 2.56
N THR A 292 12.61 -6.63 1.62
CA THR A 292 12.74 -6.97 0.20
C THR A 292 14.05 -7.71 -0.13
N ASP A 293 14.97 -7.95 0.81
CA ASP A 293 16.11 -8.87 0.60
C ASP A 293 15.66 -10.34 0.58
N LYS A 294 14.44 -10.64 1.06
CA LYS A 294 13.90 -12.00 1.14
C LYS A 294 13.06 -12.33 -0.09
N ALA A 295 13.43 -13.39 -0.81
CA ALA A 295 12.75 -13.83 -2.04
C ALA A 295 11.24 -14.02 -1.86
N ARG A 296 10.78 -14.51 -0.69
CA ARG A 296 9.35 -14.72 -0.40
C ARG A 296 8.58 -13.42 -0.17
N VAL A 297 9.25 -12.37 0.31
CA VAL A 297 8.65 -11.03 0.43
C VAL A 297 8.58 -10.36 -0.94
N ILE A 298 9.65 -10.45 -1.75
CA ILE A 298 9.62 -10.00 -3.16
C ILE A 298 8.50 -10.73 -3.92
N GLN A 299 8.39 -12.06 -3.75
CA GLN A 299 7.36 -12.87 -4.37
C GLN A 299 5.95 -12.38 -3.98
N MET A 300 5.70 -12.14 -2.70
CA MET A 300 4.41 -11.64 -2.23
C MET A 300 4.04 -10.30 -2.87
N ILE A 301 4.99 -9.36 -2.95
CA ILE A 301 4.75 -8.06 -3.57
C ILE A 301 4.51 -8.23 -5.08
N ALA A 302 5.32 -9.01 -5.78
CA ALA A 302 5.16 -9.28 -7.21
C ALA A 302 3.85 -10.00 -7.53
N ASP A 303 3.43 -10.95 -6.70
CA ASP A 303 2.16 -11.65 -6.81
C ASP A 303 0.98 -10.69 -6.61
N SER A 304 1.07 -9.77 -5.65
CA SER A 304 0.06 -8.73 -5.41
C SER A 304 -0.06 -7.80 -6.62
N LEU A 305 1.07 -7.30 -7.14
CA LEU A 305 1.09 -6.47 -8.35
C LEU A 305 0.48 -7.20 -9.55
N ARG A 306 0.84 -8.48 -9.77
CA ARG A 306 0.25 -9.30 -10.85
C ARG A 306 -1.24 -9.50 -10.64
N TYR A 307 -1.67 -9.71 -9.40
CA TYR A 307 -3.07 -9.85 -9.05
C TYR A 307 -3.87 -8.58 -9.40
N TRP A 308 -3.39 -7.40 -9.00
CA TRP A 308 -4.04 -6.13 -9.37
C TRP A 308 -4.08 -5.91 -10.89
N ALA A 309 -2.98 -6.21 -11.59
CA ALA A 309 -2.93 -6.08 -13.04
C ALA A 309 -3.90 -7.04 -13.75
N THR A 310 -3.95 -8.30 -13.35
CA THR A 310 -4.68 -9.35 -14.09
C THR A 310 -6.12 -9.52 -13.62
N SER A 311 -6.39 -9.45 -12.32
CA SER A 311 -7.74 -9.61 -11.77
C SER A 311 -8.54 -8.30 -11.74
N TYR A 312 -7.89 -7.13 -11.70
CA TYR A 312 -8.57 -5.82 -11.67
C TYR A 312 -8.34 -4.95 -12.90
N GLY A 313 -7.45 -5.35 -13.82
CA GLY A 313 -7.19 -4.59 -15.04
C GLY A 313 -6.28 -3.37 -14.84
N ILE A 314 -5.62 -3.22 -13.69
CA ILE A 314 -4.78 -2.06 -13.37
C ILE A 314 -3.64 -1.88 -14.39
N ASP A 315 -3.42 -0.65 -14.85
CA ASP A 315 -2.48 -0.26 -15.92
C ASP A 315 -1.10 0.19 -15.43
N GLY A 316 -0.98 0.45 -14.14
CA GLY A 316 0.27 0.87 -13.55
C GLY A 316 0.22 1.04 -12.04
N PHE A 317 1.38 1.33 -11.48
CA PHE A 317 1.60 1.50 -10.06
C PHE A 317 2.47 2.72 -9.79
N ARG A 318 2.07 3.51 -8.79
CA ARG A 318 2.89 4.54 -8.15
C ARG A 318 3.34 3.99 -6.80
N PHE A 319 4.64 3.77 -6.63
CA PHE A 319 5.20 3.22 -5.40
C PHE A 319 5.47 4.34 -4.39
N ASP A 320 4.68 4.36 -3.32
CA ASP A 320 4.93 5.14 -2.11
C ASP A 320 6.28 4.75 -1.49
N LEU A 321 7.08 5.75 -1.11
CA LEU A 321 8.46 5.60 -0.62
C LEU A 321 9.23 4.48 -1.33
N GLY A 322 9.12 4.41 -2.66
CA GLY A 322 9.59 3.25 -3.42
C GLY A 322 11.10 3.04 -3.37
N LEU A 323 11.87 4.03 -2.89
CA LEU A 323 13.29 3.88 -2.55
C LEU A 323 13.50 2.75 -1.56
N THR A 324 12.62 2.66 -0.55
CA THR A 324 12.74 1.68 0.51
C THR A 324 12.73 0.24 0.00
N LEU A 325 12.07 -0.03 -1.14
CA LEU A 325 12.00 -1.35 -1.77
C LEU A 325 13.32 -1.79 -2.44
N GLY A 326 14.27 -0.86 -2.56
CA GLY A 326 15.64 -1.11 -3.02
C GLY A 326 16.69 -0.97 -1.92
N ARG A 327 16.28 -0.92 -0.64
CA ARG A 327 17.20 -0.80 0.49
C ARG A 327 17.89 -2.14 0.78
N THR A 328 19.22 -2.11 0.83
CA THR A 328 20.07 -3.15 1.38
C THR A 328 20.70 -2.68 2.70
N ALA A 329 21.57 -3.49 3.30
CA ALA A 329 22.38 -3.07 4.45
C ALA A 329 23.27 -1.84 4.13
N ASP A 330 23.69 -1.67 2.88
CA ASP A 330 24.62 -0.61 2.45
C ASP A 330 23.92 0.63 1.88
N GLY A 331 22.58 0.65 1.86
CA GLY A 331 21.78 1.75 1.34
C GLY A 331 20.95 1.35 0.12
N PHE A 332 20.55 2.34 -0.69
CA PHE A 332 19.76 2.07 -1.90
C PHE A 332 20.60 1.46 -3.01
N ASP A 333 20.15 0.33 -3.56
CA ASP A 333 20.73 -0.29 -4.75
C ASP A 333 19.73 -0.28 -5.92
N PRO A 334 20.00 0.46 -7.02
CA PRO A 334 19.14 0.43 -8.20
C PRO A 334 19.19 -0.90 -8.96
N GLY A 335 20.13 -1.80 -8.64
CA GLY A 335 20.22 -3.19 -9.10
C GLY A 335 19.60 -4.21 -8.14
N HIS A 336 18.87 -3.75 -7.12
CA HIS A 336 18.21 -4.63 -6.16
C HIS A 336 17.23 -5.60 -6.85
N ALA A 337 17.20 -6.86 -6.39
CA ALA A 337 16.46 -7.96 -7.02
C ALA A 337 14.97 -7.66 -7.21
N PHE A 338 14.37 -6.85 -6.33
CA PHE A 338 13.00 -6.38 -6.47
C PHE A 338 12.75 -5.69 -7.82
N PHE A 339 13.63 -4.77 -8.23
CA PHE A 339 13.46 -4.05 -9.49
C PHE A 339 13.68 -4.94 -10.71
N ASP A 340 14.62 -5.89 -10.61
CA ASP A 340 14.86 -6.86 -11.68
C ASP A 340 13.64 -7.75 -11.90
N VAL A 341 13.03 -8.26 -10.81
CA VAL A 341 11.80 -9.05 -10.88
C VAL A 341 10.70 -8.30 -11.61
N LEU A 342 10.47 -7.02 -11.29
CA LEU A 342 9.45 -6.20 -11.95
C LEU A 342 9.73 -5.97 -13.43
N ARG A 343 10.98 -5.67 -13.79
CA ARG A 343 11.37 -5.30 -15.15
C ARG A 343 11.39 -6.49 -16.11
N GLN A 344 11.75 -7.67 -15.63
CA GLN A 344 11.76 -8.89 -16.45
C GLN A 344 10.38 -9.56 -16.54
N ASP A 345 9.47 -9.27 -15.61
CA ASP A 345 8.17 -9.95 -15.54
C ASP A 345 7.33 -9.63 -16.79
N PRO A 346 6.77 -10.67 -17.47
CA PRO A 346 6.07 -10.49 -18.73
C PRO A 346 4.76 -9.71 -18.61
N VAL A 347 4.18 -9.62 -17.40
CA VAL A 347 3.01 -8.82 -17.10
C VAL A 347 3.44 -7.43 -16.61
N LEU A 348 4.24 -7.38 -15.53
CA LEU A 348 4.55 -6.12 -14.84
C LEU A 348 5.48 -5.20 -15.63
N GLY A 349 6.42 -5.76 -16.38
CA GLY A 349 7.37 -4.98 -17.19
C GLY A 349 6.73 -4.21 -18.34
N ARG A 350 5.43 -4.42 -18.60
CA ARG A 350 4.64 -3.72 -19.63
C ARG A 350 3.75 -2.60 -19.07
N LEU A 351 3.64 -2.50 -17.74
CA LEU A 351 2.78 -1.54 -17.07
C LEU A 351 3.52 -0.22 -16.80
N LYS A 352 2.78 0.83 -16.48
CA LYS A 352 3.37 2.08 -16.01
C LYS A 352 3.89 1.89 -14.59
N LEU A 353 5.19 2.04 -14.39
CA LEU A 353 5.80 2.04 -13.07
C LEU A 353 6.30 3.45 -12.76
N SER A 354 5.77 4.06 -11.71
CA SER A 354 6.27 5.33 -11.17
C SER A 354 6.57 5.20 -9.69
N THR A 355 7.42 6.05 -9.15
CA THR A 355 7.84 5.93 -7.75
C THR A 355 8.06 7.29 -7.12
N GLU A 356 7.87 7.33 -5.82
CA GLU A 356 8.51 8.29 -4.95
C GLU A 356 9.99 7.90 -4.77
N PRO A 357 10.96 8.67 -5.28
CA PRO A 357 12.36 8.28 -5.31
C PRO A 357 13.12 8.70 -4.04
N TRP A 358 12.42 8.72 -2.91
CA TRP A 358 12.97 9.05 -1.61
C TRP A 358 12.33 8.25 -0.47
N ASP A 359 13.03 8.22 0.67
CA ASP A 359 12.53 7.82 1.98
C ASP A 359 13.21 8.67 3.09
N ILE A 360 12.87 8.44 4.36
CA ILE A 360 13.43 9.23 5.46
C ILE A 360 14.73 8.64 6.03
N GLY A 361 15.16 7.48 5.54
CA GLY A 361 16.37 6.79 6.00
C GLY A 361 17.66 7.47 5.53
N PRO A 362 18.83 7.10 6.08
CA PRO A 362 20.12 7.66 5.67
C PRO A 362 20.36 7.50 4.15
N GLY A 363 20.71 8.59 3.46
CA GLY A 363 20.87 8.56 1.99
C GLY A 363 19.57 8.39 1.21
N GLY A 364 18.42 8.68 1.83
CA GLY A 364 17.07 8.49 1.30
C GLY A 364 16.64 9.45 0.19
N TYR A 365 17.52 10.15 -0.51
CA TYR A 365 17.14 10.98 -1.66
C TYR A 365 17.83 10.49 -2.94
N GLN A 366 17.06 9.87 -3.85
CA GLN A 366 17.60 9.12 -5.00
C GLN A 366 16.96 9.53 -6.33
N LEU A 367 16.45 10.77 -6.44
CA LEU A 367 15.86 11.30 -7.66
C LEU A 367 16.79 11.12 -8.88
N GLY A 368 16.29 10.43 -9.89
CA GLY A 368 16.95 10.07 -11.15
C GLY A 368 17.79 8.77 -11.09
N ASN A 369 17.96 8.16 -9.93
CA ASN A 369 18.84 6.99 -9.75
C ASN A 369 18.12 5.65 -9.95
N PHE A 370 16.79 5.62 -10.06
CA PHE A 370 16.03 4.40 -10.32
C PHE A 370 16.31 3.78 -11.70
N PRO A 371 16.23 2.45 -11.82
CA PRO A 371 16.52 1.75 -13.07
C PRO A 371 15.58 2.18 -14.22
N PRO A 372 16.03 2.05 -15.48
CA PRO A 372 15.17 2.28 -16.64
C PRO A 372 13.88 1.44 -16.58
N GLY A 373 12.76 2.04 -16.97
CA GLY A 373 11.43 1.46 -16.84
C GLY A 373 10.58 2.12 -15.76
N PHE A 374 11.21 2.80 -14.80
CA PHE A 374 10.51 3.61 -13.79
C PHE A 374 10.50 5.09 -14.19
N ALA A 375 9.33 5.71 -14.06
CA ALA A 375 9.20 7.16 -13.93
C ALA A 375 9.32 7.55 -12.46
N GLU A 376 9.69 8.79 -12.17
CA GLU A 376 9.93 9.26 -10.82
C GLU A 376 9.20 10.59 -10.60
N TRP A 377 8.50 10.70 -9.47
CA TRP A 377 7.96 11.99 -9.02
C TRP A 377 9.10 12.98 -8.85
N ASN A 378 8.98 14.14 -9.51
CA ASN A 378 10.04 15.15 -9.54
C ASN A 378 9.69 16.31 -8.62
N ASP A 379 10.02 16.17 -7.34
CA ASP A 379 9.94 17.24 -6.34
C ASP A 379 10.86 18.41 -6.66
N LYS A 380 12.01 18.17 -7.30
CA LYS A 380 12.89 19.24 -7.80
C LYS A 380 12.17 20.12 -8.83
N TYR A 381 11.32 19.55 -9.69
CA TYR A 381 10.44 20.31 -10.59
C TYR A 381 9.44 21.14 -9.77
N ARG A 382 8.70 20.49 -8.86
CA ARG A 382 7.71 21.14 -7.98
C ARG A 382 8.32 22.36 -7.29
N ASP A 383 9.43 22.16 -6.60
CA ASP A 383 10.06 23.17 -5.76
C ASP A 383 10.69 24.29 -6.57
N THR A 384 11.35 23.98 -7.69
CA THR A 384 11.94 25.00 -8.57
C THR A 384 10.87 25.88 -9.18
N VAL A 385 9.78 25.29 -9.69
CA VAL A 385 8.69 26.07 -10.31
C VAL A 385 8.00 26.93 -9.26
N ARG A 386 7.71 26.38 -8.07
CA ARG A 386 7.14 27.16 -6.95
C ARG A 386 8.05 28.32 -6.54
N LYS A 387 9.35 28.09 -6.33
CA LYS A 387 10.34 29.14 -5.99
C LYS A 387 10.43 30.22 -7.06
N PHE A 388 10.46 29.83 -8.33
CA PHE A 388 10.50 30.78 -9.45
C PHE A 388 9.28 31.70 -9.44
N TRP A 389 8.07 31.16 -9.28
CA TRP A 389 6.84 31.96 -9.25
C TRP A 389 6.66 32.76 -7.97
N ARG A 390 7.18 32.29 -6.84
CA ARG A 390 7.26 33.06 -5.59
C ARG A 390 8.18 34.28 -5.69
N GLY A 391 9.10 34.29 -6.65
CA GLY A 391 10.04 35.38 -6.89
C GLY A 391 11.41 35.19 -6.24
N ASP A 392 11.75 33.96 -5.84
CA ASP A 392 13.06 33.65 -5.27
C ASP A 392 14.18 33.99 -6.28
N PRO A 393 15.33 34.53 -5.84
CA PRO A 393 16.43 34.86 -6.72
C PRO A 393 17.07 33.61 -7.34
N SER A 394 17.76 33.80 -8.48
CA SER A 394 18.63 32.79 -9.12
C SER A 394 17.95 31.51 -9.64
N GLN A 395 16.64 31.51 -9.87
CA GLN A 395 15.90 30.30 -10.31
C GLN A 395 15.93 30.03 -11.83
N ARG A 396 16.39 30.97 -12.67
CA ARG A 396 16.29 30.84 -14.16
C ARG A 396 17.00 29.62 -14.73
N GLY A 397 18.19 29.29 -14.21
CA GLY A 397 18.99 28.16 -14.69
C GLY A 397 18.32 26.83 -14.37
N ASP A 398 17.92 26.64 -13.11
CA ASP A 398 17.21 25.43 -12.68
C ASP A 398 15.86 25.30 -13.38
N LEU A 399 15.11 26.40 -13.56
CA LEU A 399 13.85 26.37 -14.30
C LEU A 399 14.04 25.89 -15.74
N ALA A 400 15.07 26.36 -16.44
CA ALA A 400 15.35 25.93 -17.81
C ALA A 400 15.53 24.41 -17.89
N ALA A 401 16.29 23.83 -16.94
CA ALA A 401 16.46 22.38 -16.85
C ALA A 401 15.14 21.64 -16.57
N ARG A 402 14.31 22.17 -15.65
CA ARG A 402 12.99 21.60 -15.33
C ARG A 402 12.03 21.61 -16.54
N LEU A 403 11.99 22.70 -17.29
CA LEU A 403 11.15 22.84 -18.49
C LEU A 403 11.62 21.92 -19.63
N SER A 404 12.92 21.62 -19.72
CA SER A 404 13.48 20.69 -20.70
C SER A 404 13.46 19.23 -20.22
N GLY A 405 12.47 18.85 -19.40
CA GLY A 405 12.29 17.46 -18.94
C GLY A 405 13.31 16.98 -17.90
N SER A 406 14.02 17.90 -17.23
CA SER A 406 15.04 17.60 -16.21
C SER A 406 16.13 16.66 -16.72
N GLY A 407 16.63 16.90 -17.94
CA GLY A 407 17.69 16.10 -18.56
C GLY A 407 18.97 15.98 -17.72
N ASP A 408 19.28 16.99 -16.90
CA ASP A 408 20.37 16.95 -15.92
C ASP A 408 20.26 15.79 -14.91
N LEU A 409 19.04 15.30 -14.67
CA LEU A 409 18.75 14.17 -13.78
C LEU A 409 18.46 12.88 -14.56
N PHE A 410 17.76 12.97 -15.69
CA PHE A 410 17.15 11.83 -16.36
C PHE A 410 17.77 11.46 -17.71
N ASP A 411 18.60 12.30 -18.34
CA ASP A 411 19.25 12.00 -19.63
C ASP A 411 20.47 11.07 -19.47
N ARG A 412 20.20 9.87 -18.98
CA ARG A 412 21.16 8.79 -18.76
C ARG A 412 20.48 7.45 -18.93
N ARG A 413 21.26 6.43 -19.30
CA ARG A 413 20.78 5.04 -19.48
C ARG A 413 19.58 4.94 -20.45
N ALA A 414 19.55 5.78 -21.48
CA ALA A 414 18.48 5.86 -22.48
C ALA A 414 17.07 6.14 -21.91
N ARG A 415 16.99 6.67 -20.69
CA ARG A 415 15.72 7.19 -20.16
C ARG A 415 15.32 8.43 -20.97
N ARG A 416 14.02 8.63 -21.07
CA ARG A 416 13.41 9.66 -21.91
C ARG A 416 12.74 10.70 -20.99
N PRO A 417 12.33 11.87 -21.50
CA PRO A 417 11.78 12.94 -20.67
C PRO A 417 10.61 12.52 -19.77
N TRP A 418 9.81 11.55 -20.20
CA TRP A 418 8.70 10.99 -19.41
C TRP A 418 9.13 10.18 -18.19
N ALA A 419 10.44 9.95 -17.98
CA ALA A 419 10.97 9.46 -16.73
C ALA A 419 10.76 10.47 -15.58
N SER A 420 10.55 11.75 -15.90
CA SER A 420 10.18 12.80 -14.96
C SER A 420 8.65 12.94 -14.89
N VAL A 421 8.05 12.58 -13.77
CA VAL A 421 6.65 12.93 -13.47
C VAL A 421 6.66 14.31 -12.84
N ASN A 422 6.31 15.32 -13.62
CA ASN A 422 6.28 16.71 -13.18
C ASN A 422 4.96 17.00 -12.45
N LEU A 423 5.05 17.54 -11.23
CA LEU A 423 3.88 17.95 -10.44
C LEU A 423 4.12 19.30 -9.78
N LEU A 424 3.03 20.01 -9.47
CA LEU A 424 3.06 21.25 -8.69
C LEU A 424 2.36 21.12 -7.35
N ALA A 425 1.49 20.13 -7.19
CA ALA A 425 0.81 19.76 -5.96
C ALA A 425 0.47 18.27 -6.03
N ALA A 426 0.34 17.65 -4.87
CA ALA A 426 -0.07 16.27 -4.67
C ALA A 426 -0.94 16.20 -3.41
N HIS A 427 -1.31 14.99 -2.99
CA HIS A 427 -1.91 14.76 -1.68
C HIS A 427 -1.00 15.24 -0.53
N ASP A 428 0.32 15.18 -0.71
CA ASP A 428 1.29 15.68 0.26
C ASP A 428 1.45 17.21 0.19
N GLY A 429 1.27 17.84 1.35
CA GLY A 429 1.40 19.28 1.53
C GLY A 429 0.18 20.05 1.02
N PHE A 430 0.40 21.27 0.55
CA PHE A 430 -0.68 22.12 0.06
C PHE A 430 -1.26 21.66 -1.28
N THR A 431 -2.58 21.84 -1.41
CA THR A 431 -3.24 21.86 -2.72
C THR A 431 -2.66 22.98 -3.58
N LEU A 432 -2.93 22.96 -4.89
CA LEU A 432 -2.47 24.05 -5.77
C LEU A 432 -3.05 25.42 -5.36
N TYR A 433 -4.30 25.45 -4.87
CA TYR A 433 -4.92 26.68 -4.37
C TYR A 433 -4.24 27.15 -3.08
N ASP A 434 -4.03 26.25 -2.12
CA ASP A 434 -3.45 26.63 -0.82
C ASP A 434 -1.98 27.06 -0.95
N THR A 435 -1.25 26.51 -1.94
CA THR A 435 0.13 26.90 -2.27
C THR A 435 0.27 28.40 -2.59
N VAL A 436 -0.80 29.05 -3.06
CA VAL A 436 -0.82 30.49 -3.36
C VAL A 436 -1.66 31.31 -2.38
N ALA A 437 -2.31 30.66 -1.42
CA ALA A 437 -3.19 31.30 -0.44
C ALA A 437 -2.58 31.38 0.97
N TYR A 438 -1.62 30.51 1.30
CA TYR A 438 -1.02 30.42 2.63
C TYR A 438 0.50 30.43 2.58
N GLU A 439 1.11 31.07 3.57
CA GLU A 439 2.56 31.03 3.81
C GLU A 439 2.94 29.91 4.78
N GLU A 440 2.07 29.59 5.74
CA GLU A 440 2.29 28.61 6.81
C GLU A 440 1.19 27.55 6.81
N ARG A 441 1.55 26.35 7.27
CA ARG A 441 0.61 25.24 7.45
C ARG A 441 -0.35 25.47 8.63
N HIS A 442 -1.58 24.98 8.49
CA HIS A 442 -2.64 25.06 9.50
C HIS A 442 -3.21 23.68 9.81
N ASN A 443 -2.40 22.83 10.44
CA ASN A 443 -2.71 21.42 10.70
C ASN A 443 -3.30 21.19 12.11
N ASP A 444 -3.75 22.23 12.82
CA ASP A 444 -4.30 22.11 14.18
C ASP A 444 -5.44 21.08 14.30
N ALA A 445 -6.21 20.89 13.21
CA ALA A 445 -7.27 19.89 13.13
C ALA A 445 -6.77 18.44 13.31
N ASN A 446 -5.48 18.18 13.06
CA ASN A 446 -4.85 16.86 13.23
C ASN A 446 -4.52 16.56 14.71
N LYS A 447 -4.64 17.55 15.60
CA LYS A 447 -4.42 17.42 17.06
C LYS A 447 -2.99 16.94 17.38
N GLU A 448 -2.01 17.56 16.73
CA GLU A 448 -0.57 17.35 16.92
C GLU A 448 0.18 18.68 17.15
N ASP A 449 -0.52 19.70 17.64
CA ASP A 449 0.02 21.04 17.88
C ASP A 449 0.72 21.65 16.65
N ASN A 450 0.19 21.38 15.45
CA ASN A 450 0.74 21.82 14.16
C ASN A 450 2.20 21.34 13.89
N LYS A 451 2.65 20.28 14.57
CA LYS A 451 4.00 19.71 14.42
C LYS A 451 4.14 18.80 13.22
N ASP A 452 3.03 18.30 12.70
CA ASP A 452 2.95 17.45 11.51
C ASP A 452 2.94 18.27 10.21
N GLY A 453 3.36 17.62 9.12
CA GLY A 453 3.43 18.21 7.78
C GLY A 453 4.75 18.94 7.47
N HIS A 454 5.09 19.01 6.19
CA HIS A 454 6.22 19.81 5.72
C HIS A 454 5.94 21.31 5.91
N SER A 455 6.98 22.09 6.25
CA SER A 455 6.91 23.56 6.39
C SER A 455 6.94 24.27 5.06
#